data_AF-A0A3D0CZC7-F1
#
_entry.id   AF-A0A3D0CZC7-F1
#
_cell.length_a   1.000
_cell.length_b   1.000
_cell.length_c   1.000
_cell.angle_alpha   90.00
_cell.angle_beta   90.00
_cell.angle_gamma   90.00
#
_symmetry.space_group_name_H-M   'P 1'
#
loop_
_entity.id
_entity.type
_entity.pdbx_description
1 polymer ?
#
loop_
_entity_poly.entity_id
_entity_poly.type
_entity_poly.pdbx_seq_one_letter_code
_entity_poly.pdbx_strand_id
1 'polypeptide(L)'
;MWRRPRTSTGSSWSPACTTVVGAGTDSFDALSPVVQWVEHGIPPDQIIASHAEDGVVTRTRPLCPYPEAAAYKVKGSIDVADNFKCKMNGRDRADLASSKHSYR
;
A
#
# COMPACT_ATOMS: atom_id res chain seq x y z
N MET A 1 41.38 -29.28 -8.40
CA MET A 1 40.33 -29.85 -9.26
C MET A 1 39.10 -28.96 -9.18
N TRP A 2 39.04 -27.90 -10.00
CA TRP A 2 37.88 -27.02 -10.10
C TRP A 2 37.09 -27.41 -11.34
N ARG A 3 35.87 -27.94 -11.16
CA ARG A 3 34.96 -28.15 -12.29
C ARG A 3 34.36 -26.81 -12.69
N ARG A 4 34.60 -26.40 -13.94
CA ARG A 4 33.86 -25.31 -14.59
C ARG A 4 32.47 -25.81 -14.98
N PRO A 5 31.37 -25.09 -14.67
CA PRO A 5 30.09 -25.34 -15.31
C PRO A 5 29.88 -24.38 -16.48
N ARG A 6 29.71 -25.01 -17.64
CA ARG A 6 28.77 -24.70 -18.72
C ARG A 6 28.76 -23.25 -19.25
N THR A 7 29.38 -23.09 -20.41
CA THR A 7 28.99 -22.10 -21.41
C THR A 7 27.50 -22.23 -21.71
N SER A 8 26.69 -21.25 -21.32
CA SER A 8 25.43 -20.96 -22.03
C SER A 8 25.58 -19.59 -22.67
N THR A 9 25.99 -19.63 -23.92
CA THR A 9 25.73 -18.62 -24.93
C THR A 9 24.32 -18.07 -24.77
N GLY A 10 24.17 -16.75 -24.67
CA GLY A 10 22.87 -16.10 -24.68
C GLY A 10 22.71 -15.04 -23.61
N SER A 11 23.44 -13.93 -23.74
CA SER A 11 23.09 -12.67 -23.09
C SER A 11 21.73 -12.22 -23.64
N SER A 12 20.64 -12.77 -23.09
CA SER A 12 19.29 -12.24 -23.24
C SER A 12 19.18 -10.99 -22.40
N TRP A 13 19.67 -9.87 -22.93
CA TRP A 13 19.26 -8.56 -22.47
C TRP A 13 17.78 -8.45 -22.80
N SER A 14 16.90 -8.90 -21.91
CA SER A 14 15.47 -8.67 -22.04
C SER A 14 15.25 -7.17 -21.84
N PRO A 15 14.88 -6.39 -22.87
CA PRO A 15 14.69 -4.95 -22.74
C PRO A 15 13.33 -4.61 -22.12
N ALA A 16 12.68 -5.57 -21.45
CA ALA A 16 11.30 -5.45 -20.99
C ALA A 16 11.18 -5.06 -19.50
N CYS A 17 12.15 -4.33 -18.95
CA CYS A 17 11.82 -3.41 -17.86
C CYS A 17 11.17 -2.17 -18.49
N THR A 18 10.12 -2.39 -19.29
CA THR A 18 9.18 -1.34 -19.64
C THR A 18 8.72 -0.79 -18.30
N THR A 19 8.78 0.52 -18.13
CA THR A 19 8.25 1.24 -16.99
C THR A 19 6.76 0.93 -16.84
N VAL A 20 6.43 -0.21 -16.24
CA VAL A 20 5.08 -0.54 -15.84
C VAL A 20 4.82 0.34 -14.64
N VAL A 21 3.88 1.28 -14.78
CA VAL A 21 3.27 1.94 -13.62
C VAL A 21 2.80 0.80 -12.70
N GLY A 22 3.33 0.77 -11.47
CA GLY A 22 3.06 -0.33 -10.55
C GLY A 22 1.56 -0.44 -10.27
N ALA A 23 1.04 -1.67 -10.18
CA ALA A 23 -0.38 -1.97 -9.98
C ALA A 23 -0.89 -1.65 -8.55
N GLY A 24 -0.61 -0.45 -8.04
CA GLY A 24 -1.02 0.06 -6.73
C GLY A 24 -1.92 1.27 -6.86
N THR A 25 -2.72 1.57 -5.83
CA THR A 25 -3.52 2.81 -5.79
C THR A 25 -2.64 4.00 -5.46
N ASP A 26 -2.23 4.74 -6.49
CA ASP A 26 -1.26 5.84 -6.44
C ASP A 26 -1.91 7.23 -6.53
N SER A 27 -3.18 7.31 -6.93
CA SER A 27 -3.95 8.56 -7.02
C SER A 27 -4.77 8.81 -5.75
N PHE A 28 -4.48 9.89 -5.02
CA PHE A 28 -5.25 10.33 -3.85
C PHE A 28 -5.09 11.83 -3.59
N ASP A 29 -6.06 12.43 -2.91
CA ASP A 29 -5.95 13.81 -2.42
C ASP A 29 -5.24 13.84 -1.07
N ALA A 30 -3.99 14.29 -1.07
CA ALA A 30 -3.18 14.43 0.13
C ALA A 30 -3.37 15.79 0.83
N LEU A 31 -3.84 16.83 0.13
CA LEU A 31 -3.81 18.19 0.65
C LEU A 31 -5.00 18.47 1.56
N SER A 32 -6.20 18.10 1.14
CA SER A 32 -7.42 18.30 1.95
C SER A 32 -7.33 17.68 3.36
N PRO A 33 -6.89 16.40 3.54
CA PRO A 33 -6.78 15.84 4.89
C PRO A 33 -5.71 16.53 5.73
N VAL A 34 -4.64 17.03 5.13
CA VAL A 34 -3.59 17.78 5.85
C VAL A 34 -4.12 19.14 6.31
N VAL A 35 -4.85 19.86 5.46
CA VAL A 35 -5.49 21.13 5.82
C VAL A 35 -6.46 20.93 6.99
N GLN A 36 -7.34 19.92 6.91
CA GLN A 36 -8.27 19.61 7.99
C GLN A 36 -7.56 19.27 9.30
N TRP A 37 -6.43 18.56 9.22
CA TRP A 37 -5.68 18.22 10.42
C TRP A 37 -4.97 19.44 11.02
N VAL A 38 -4.26 20.23 10.21
CA VAL A 38 -3.47 21.36 10.71
C VAL A 38 -4.36 22.52 11.17
N GLU A 39 -5.44 22.81 10.45
CA GLU A 39 -6.29 23.97 10.73
C GLU A 39 -7.43 23.67 11.70
N HIS A 40 -7.97 22.45 11.68
CA HIS A 40 -9.13 22.07 12.49
C HIS A 40 -8.82 21.02 13.56
N GLY A 41 -7.60 20.46 13.57
CA GLY A 41 -7.24 19.41 14.52
C GLY A 41 -7.96 18.08 14.26
N ILE A 42 -8.53 17.88 13.06
CA ILE A 42 -9.28 16.67 12.69
C ILE A 42 -8.36 15.77 11.86
N PRO A 43 -7.73 14.74 12.45
CA PRO A 43 -6.94 13.79 11.69
C PRO A 43 -7.84 12.90 10.82
N PRO A 44 -7.38 12.47 9.63
CA PRO A 44 -8.15 11.55 8.80
C PRO A 44 -8.14 10.14 9.39
N ASP A 45 -9.33 9.55 9.52
CA ASP A 45 -9.47 8.13 9.86
C ASP A 45 -9.03 7.22 8.69
N GLN A 46 -9.20 7.69 7.46
CA GLN A 46 -8.78 7.02 6.24
C GLN A 46 -8.70 8.03 5.07
N ILE A 47 -7.80 7.79 4.12
CA ILE A 47 -7.72 8.55 2.86
C ILE A 47 -8.01 7.59 1.71
N ILE A 48 -9.00 7.88 0.86
CA ILE A 48 -9.33 6.99 -0.26
C ILE A 48 -8.32 7.22 -1.39
N ALA A 49 -7.61 6.16 -1.76
CA ALA A 49 -6.76 6.12 -2.93
C ALA A 49 -7.41 5.33 -4.06
N SER A 50 -7.09 5.70 -5.28
CA SER A 50 -7.56 5.08 -6.50
C SER A 50 -6.38 4.72 -7.41
N HIS A 51 -6.61 3.71 -8.23
CA HIS A 51 -5.74 3.34 -9.34
C HIS A 51 -6.56 3.52 -10.61
N ALA A 52 -6.00 4.23 -11.58
CA ALA A 52 -6.63 4.47 -12.86
C ALA A 52 -5.78 3.90 -13.99
N GLU A 53 -6.42 3.14 -14.88
CA GLU A 53 -5.83 2.72 -16.14
C GLU A 53 -6.51 3.51 -17.26
N ASP A 54 -5.72 4.18 -18.11
CA ASP A 54 -6.22 5.01 -19.22
C ASP A 54 -7.27 6.07 -18.80
N GLY A 55 -7.11 6.63 -17.58
CA GLY A 55 -8.02 7.63 -17.02
C GLY A 55 -9.31 7.06 -16.43
N VAL A 56 -9.49 5.74 -16.43
CA VAL A 56 -10.63 5.05 -15.83
C VAL A 56 -10.21 4.45 -14.49
N VAL A 57 -10.91 4.79 -13.41
CA VAL A 57 -10.67 4.22 -12.08
C VAL A 57 -11.00 2.72 -12.10
N THR A 58 -9.98 1.88 -12.01
CA THR A 58 -10.12 0.42 -12.00
C THR A 58 -10.21 -0.12 -10.58
N ARG A 59 -9.54 0.51 -9.62
CA ARG A 59 -9.50 0.05 -8.22
C ARG A 59 -9.43 1.20 -7.23
N THR A 60 -10.00 0.97 -6.05
CA THR A 60 -9.94 1.92 -4.92
C THR A 60 -9.59 1.23 -3.62
N ARG A 61 -8.74 1.84 -2.79
CA ARG A 61 -8.29 1.32 -1.49
C ARG A 61 -8.24 2.44 -0.46
N PRO A 62 -8.67 2.21 0.78
CA PRO A 62 -8.41 3.15 1.87
C PRO A 62 -6.95 3.05 2.33
N LEU A 63 -6.27 4.18 2.39
CA LEU A 63 -5.02 4.36 3.12
C LEU A 63 -5.36 4.52 4.60
N CYS A 64 -4.77 3.67 5.42
CA CYS A 64 -5.02 3.61 6.86
C CYS A 64 -3.88 4.31 7.63
N PRO A 65 -4.18 4.98 8.74
CA PRO A 65 -3.16 5.55 9.61
C PRO A 65 -2.34 4.40 10.23
N TYR A 66 -1.02 4.54 10.23
CA TYR A 66 -0.15 3.57 10.88
C TYR A 66 -0.51 3.46 12.37
N PRO A 67 -0.62 2.24 12.93
CA PRO A 67 -0.21 0.92 12.43
C PRO A 67 -1.29 0.12 11.68
N GLU A 68 -2.42 0.73 11.36
CA GLU A 68 -3.53 0.00 10.79
C GLU A 68 -3.28 -0.31 9.31
N ALA A 69 -3.82 -1.44 8.86
CA ALA A 69 -3.78 -1.85 7.46
C ALA A 69 -5.19 -2.08 6.93
N ALA A 70 -5.40 -1.84 5.64
CA ALA A 70 -6.68 -2.09 4.99
C ALA A 70 -6.98 -3.59 4.90
N ALA A 71 -8.00 -4.05 5.62
CA ALA A 71 -8.46 -5.43 5.64
C ALA A 71 -9.76 -5.57 4.82
N TYR A 72 -9.77 -6.51 3.89
CA TYR A 72 -10.95 -6.81 3.07
C TYR A 72 -12.07 -7.46 3.91
N LYS A 73 -13.29 -6.94 3.77
CA LYS A 73 -14.52 -7.55 4.25
C LYS A 73 -14.82 -8.68 3.28
N VAL A 74 -14.84 -9.92 3.74
CA VAL A 74 -15.00 -11.17 2.95
C VAL A 74 -16.15 -11.16 1.91
N LYS A 75 -17.06 -10.18 1.98
CA LYS A 75 -18.17 -9.97 1.06
C LYS A 75 -18.00 -8.64 0.30
N GLY A 76 -18.09 -8.71 -1.03
CA GLY A 76 -18.08 -7.54 -1.91
C GLY A 76 -17.24 -7.74 -3.18
N SER A 77 -17.05 -6.65 -3.92
CA SER A 77 -16.00 -6.59 -4.94
C SER A 77 -14.69 -6.19 -4.28
N ILE A 78 -13.61 -6.86 -4.66
CA ILE A 78 -12.28 -6.48 -4.20
C ILE A 78 -11.87 -5.12 -4.76
N ASP A 79 -12.52 -4.54 -5.76
CA ASP A 79 -12.04 -3.30 -6.40
C ASP A 79 -12.57 -2.02 -5.74
N VAL A 80 -13.49 -2.14 -4.77
CA VAL A 80 -14.18 -1.01 -4.13
C VAL A 80 -13.68 -0.79 -2.69
N ALA A 81 -13.29 0.45 -2.36
CA ALA A 81 -12.77 0.83 -1.05
C ALA A 81 -13.74 0.55 0.11
N ASP A 82 -15.05 0.65 -0.12
CA ASP A 82 -16.09 0.37 0.89
C ASP A 82 -16.07 -1.07 1.40
N ASN A 83 -15.50 -2.00 0.63
CA ASN A 83 -15.33 -3.39 1.05
C ASN A 83 -14.06 -3.60 1.88
N PHE A 84 -13.36 -2.53 2.27
CA PHE A 84 -12.20 -2.58 3.16
C PHE A 84 -12.50 -1.85 4.47
N LYS A 85 -11.76 -2.21 5.52
CA LYS A 85 -11.75 -1.52 6.81
C LYS A 85 -10.32 -1.47 7.32
N CYS A 86 -9.91 -0.33 7.89
CA CYS A 86 -8.67 -0.24 8.61
C CYS A 86 -8.73 -1.13 9.85
N LYS A 87 -7.71 -1.96 10.02
CA LYS A 87 -7.60 -2.89 11.14
C LYS A 87 -6.13 -3.01 11.53
N MET A 88 -5.85 -2.86 12.82
CA MET A 88 -4.57 -3.29 13.38
C MET A 88 -4.34 -4.77 13.08
N ASN A 89 -3.22 -5.08 12.45
CA ASN A 89 -2.79 -6.47 12.37
C ASN A 89 -2.33 -6.94 13.78
N GLY A 90 -2.26 -8.26 14.00
CA GLY A 90 -1.85 -8.80 15.30
C GLY A 90 -0.36 -8.60 15.62
N ARG A 91 0.49 -8.36 14.61
CA ARG A 91 1.94 -8.23 14.75
C ARG A 91 2.32 -6.81 15.22
N ASP A 92 1.84 -5.81 14.51
CA ASP A 92 2.05 -4.38 14.78
C ASP A 92 1.42 -3.96 16.12
N ARG A 93 0.33 -4.63 16.54
CA ARG A 93 -0.26 -4.41 17.87
C ARG A 93 0.70 -4.82 19.00
N ALA A 94 1.49 -5.89 18.81
CA ALA A 94 2.49 -6.31 19.79
C ALA A 94 3.69 -5.35 19.80
N ASP A 95 4.11 -4.87 18.63
CA ASP A 95 5.23 -3.94 18.50
C ASP A 95 4.94 -2.58 19.14
N LEU A 96 3.74 -2.02 18.93
CA LEU A 96 3.32 -0.79 19.61
C LEU A 96 3.19 -0.95 21.13
N ALA A 97 2.78 -2.13 21.60
CA ALA A 97 2.77 -2.42 23.03
C ALA A 97 4.20 -2.48 23.61
N SER A 98 5.16 -2.99 22.82
CA SER A 98 6.57 -3.04 23.18
C SER A 98 7.23 -1.65 23.20
N SER A 99 6.95 -0.80 22.20
CA SER A 99 7.49 0.58 22.18
C SER A 99 7.00 1.44 23.35
N LYS A 100 5.78 1.24 23.83
CA LYS A 100 5.27 1.94 25.03
C LYS A 100 5.99 1.54 26.32
N HIS A 101 6.53 0.32 26.39
CA HIS A 101 7.30 -0.16 27.53
C HIS A 101 8.73 0.40 27.56
N SER A 102 9.24 0.85 26.41
CA SER A 102 10.61 1.38 26.27
C SER A 102 10.73 2.89 26.55
N TYR A 103 9.63 3.64 26.60
CA TYR A 103 9.63 5.10 26.85
C TYR A 103 9.40 5.44 28.34
N ARG A 104 9.56 4.47 29.24
CA ARG A 104 9.45 4.65 30.70
C ARG A 104 10.79 4.38 31.38
#